data_AF-A0A176QDU9-F1
#
_entry.id   AF-A0A176QDU9-F1
#
_cell.length_a   1.000
_cell.length_b   1.000
_cell.length_c   1.000
_cell.angle_alpha   90.00
_cell.angle_beta   90.00
_cell.angle_gamma   90.00
#
_symmetry.space_group_name_H-M   'P 1'
#
loop_
_entity.id
_entity.type
_entity.pdbx_description
1 polymer ?
#
loop_
_entity_poly.entity_id
_entity_poly.type
_entity_poly.pdbx_seq_one_letter_code
_entity_poly.pdbx_strand_id
1 'polypeptide(L)'
;MINPVTEVSKFLHAALLTPVERDHAESDAAFRRRRVVAVITLALGAVLLASALRIEPGDPLFYGATLALAAVWTIGAFASGRLWLGRGHTRAGTTARPVVQSFSLGLLLLAIFLAGGFVVAGIPALSEPVRGLLAHATVGSLPVVAAITAVNGIAEELYFRGALYSAAGRRHAVAITAVIYTLVSLASGIALLALAGLAVGVVTGLQRRVTGGVLGPIITHLTWSLGMLFLLPPTLDLSSSIGLFS
;
A
#
# COMPACT_ATOMS: atom_id res chain seq x y z
N MET A 1 -30.98 11.01 15.68
CA MET A 1 -30.02 11.95 15.04
C MET A 1 -28.69 11.23 14.84
N ILE A 2 -28.09 11.33 13.66
CA ILE A 2 -26.77 10.73 13.38
C ILE A 2 -25.70 11.60 14.05
N ASN A 3 -24.90 11.03 14.95
CA ASN A 3 -23.75 11.71 15.54
C ASN A 3 -22.49 11.38 14.71
N PRO A 4 -21.84 12.35 14.06
CA PRO A 4 -20.72 12.09 13.15
C PRO A 4 -19.51 11.48 13.85
N VAL A 5 -19.22 11.89 15.09
CA VAL A 5 -18.08 11.37 15.87
C VAL A 5 -18.31 9.89 16.20
N THR A 6 -19.51 9.55 16.66
CA THR A 6 -19.88 8.16 16.97
C THR A 6 -19.83 7.28 15.72
N GLU A 7 -20.24 7.80 14.56
CA GLU A 7 -20.21 7.05 13.30
C GLU A 7 -18.78 6.80 12.80
N VAL A 8 -17.89 7.80 12.89
CA VAL A 8 -16.47 7.64 12.55
C VAL A 8 -15.81 6.63 13.49
N SER A 9 -16.09 6.71 14.79
CA SER A 9 -15.57 5.75 15.77
C SER A 9 -16.01 4.32 15.42
N LYS A 10 -17.32 4.08 15.25
CA LYS A 10 -17.85 2.76 14.85
C LYS A 10 -17.21 2.24 13.56
N PHE A 11 -17.04 3.13 12.58
CA PHE A 11 -16.37 2.78 11.33
C PHE A 11 -14.93 2.32 11.55
N LEU A 12 -14.11 3.08 12.30
CA LEU A 12 -12.72 2.75 12.56
C LEU A 12 -12.57 1.46 13.38
N HIS A 13 -13.43 1.27 14.38
CA HIS A 13 -13.49 0.02 15.14
C HIS A 13 -13.77 -1.18 14.23
N ALA A 14 -14.79 -1.10 13.37
CA ALA A 14 -15.12 -2.16 12.42
C ALA A 14 -14.03 -2.38 11.35
N ALA A 15 -13.29 -1.34 10.98
CA ALA A 15 -12.33 -1.38 9.88
C ALA A 15 -10.91 -1.77 10.28
N LEU A 16 -10.54 -1.62 11.56
CA LEU A 16 -9.16 -1.77 12.01
C LEU A 16 -9.00 -2.60 13.30
N LEU A 17 -10.06 -2.73 14.10
CA LEU A 17 -9.99 -3.33 15.44
C LEU A 17 -10.73 -4.65 15.56
N THR A 18 -12.00 -4.73 15.16
CA THR A 18 -12.88 -5.90 15.37
C THR A 18 -12.74 -6.92 14.24
N PRO A 19 -12.11 -8.09 14.47
CA PRO A 19 -11.91 -9.08 13.43
C PRO A 19 -13.17 -9.91 13.16
N VAL A 20 -13.38 -10.24 11.89
CA VAL A 20 -14.36 -11.26 11.50
C VAL A 20 -13.82 -12.65 11.86
N GLU A 21 -14.67 -13.50 12.42
CA GLU A 21 -14.35 -14.90 12.70
C GLU A 21 -13.94 -15.63 11.41
N ARG A 22 -12.84 -16.39 11.50
CA ARG A 22 -12.29 -17.15 10.38
C ARG A 22 -11.35 -18.23 10.86
N ASP A 23 -11.34 -19.34 10.12
CA ASP A 23 -10.34 -20.40 10.29
C ASP A 23 -9.37 -20.40 9.11
N HIS A 24 -8.13 -20.00 9.41
CA HIS A 24 -6.99 -20.00 8.49
C HIS A 24 -5.86 -20.88 9.05
N ALA A 25 -6.18 -21.92 9.82
CA ALA A 25 -5.20 -22.87 10.30
C ALA A 25 -4.49 -23.54 9.11
N GLU A 26 -3.18 -23.71 9.25
CA GLU A 26 -2.33 -24.38 8.26
C GLU A 26 -1.41 -25.36 8.99
N SER A 27 -1.02 -26.42 8.30
CA SER A 27 -0.02 -27.35 8.83
C SER A 27 1.37 -26.71 8.89
N ASP A 28 2.23 -27.23 9.77
CA ASP A 28 3.60 -26.73 9.93
C ASP A 28 4.41 -26.76 8.63
N ALA A 29 4.20 -27.78 7.79
CA ALA A 29 4.84 -27.89 6.49
C ALA A 29 4.40 -26.77 5.53
N ALA A 30 3.10 -26.44 5.51
CA ALA A 30 2.58 -25.33 4.70
C ALA A 30 3.12 -23.99 5.20
N PHE A 31 3.17 -23.80 6.52
CA PHE A 31 3.72 -22.59 7.14
C PHE A 31 5.21 -22.40 6.85
N ARG A 32 6.02 -23.48 6.91
CA ARG A 32 7.43 -23.45 6.51
C ARG A 32 7.61 -23.06 5.05
N ARG A 33 6.81 -23.64 4.14
CA ARG A 33 6.83 -23.27 2.72
C ARG A 33 6.53 -21.78 2.53
N ARG A 34 5.53 -21.24 3.22
CA ARG A 34 5.20 -19.81 3.15
C ARG A 34 6.37 -18.93 3.52
N ARG A 35 7.09 -19.25 4.60
CA ARG A 35 8.27 -18.49 5.05
C ARG A 35 9.38 -18.50 4.02
N VAL A 36 9.74 -19.67 3.50
CA VAL A 36 10.82 -19.80 2.50
C VAL A 36 10.49 -18.98 1.25
N VAL A 37 9.29 -19.18 0.69
CA VAL A 37 8.87 -18.45 -0.52
C VAL A 37 8.78 -16.94 -0.25
N ALA A 38 8.24 -16.53 0.90
CA ALA A 38 8.13 -15.12 1.24
C ALA A 38 9.50 -14.44 1.35
N VAL A 39 10.50 -15.09 1.98
CA VAL A 39 11.85 -14.54 2.13
C VAL A 39 12.57 -14.46 0.78
N ILE A 40 12.49 -15.50 -0.06
CA ILE A 40 13.10 -15.47 -1.40
C ILE A 40 12.48 -14.34 -2.24
N THR A 41 11.15 -14.26 -2.24
CA THR A 41 10.43 -13.21 -2.97
C THR A 41 10.81 -11.82 -2.45
N LEU A 42 10.96 -11.66 -1.12
CA LEU A 42 11.37 -10.39 -0.50
C LEU A 42 12.71 -9.93 -1.05
N ALA A 43 13.70 -10.83 -1.06
CA ALA A 43 15.05 -10.52 -1.51
C ALA A 43 15.05 -10.09 -2.99
N LEU A 44 14.38 -10.87 -3.85
CA LEU A 44 14.29 -10.57 -5.29
C LEU A 44 13.56 -9.24 -5.55
N GLY A 45 12.40 -9.04 -4.92
CA GLY A 45 11.61 -7.84 -5.13
C GLY A 45 12.24 -6.59 -4.53
N ALA A 46 12.96 -6.69 -3.40
CA ALA A 46 13.69 -5.56 -2.83
C ALA A 46 14.85 -5.11 -3.74
N VAL A 47 15.61 -6.05 -4.29
CA VAL A 47 16.68 -5.74 -5.26
C VAL A 47 16.08 -5.10 -6.51
N LEU A 48 15.01 -5.68 -7.06
CA LEU A 48 14.39 -5.16 -8.28
C LEU A 48 13.74 -3.78 -8.08
N LEU A 49 13.10 -3.54 -6.94
CA LEU A 49 12.58 -2.21 -6.58
C LEU A 49 13.72 -1.18 -6.49
N ALA A 50 14.79 -1.50 -5.76
CA ALA A 50 15.93 -0.61 -5.60
C ALA A 50 16.62 -0.28 -6.92
N SER A 51 16.64 -1.23 -7.87
CA SER A 51 17.13 -1.01 -9.23
C SER A 51 16.15 -0.19 -10.08
N ALA A 52 14.86 -0.49 -10.02
CA ALA A 52 13.83 0.19 -10.82
C ALA A 52 13.73 1.69 -10.47
N LEU A 53 13.87 2.05 -9.19
CA LEU A 53 13.79 3.43 -8.73
C LEU A 53 15.04 4.29 -9.02
N ARG A 54 16.11 3.69 -9.56
CA ARG A 54 17.29 4.42 -10.06
C ARG A 54 17.21 4.71 -11.56
N ILE A 55 16.20 4.18 -12.24
CA ILE A 55 15.96 4.44 -13.66
C ILE A 55 15.46 5.87 -13.81
N GLU A 56 15.98 6.61 -14.79
CA GLU A 56 15.60 8.00 -15.01
C GLU A 56 14.17 8.13 -15.57
N PRO A 57 13.42 9.19 -15.19
CA PRO A 57 12.15 9.51 -15.81
C PRO A 57 12.25 9.64 -17.33
N GLY A 58 11.37 8.94 -18.07
CA GLY A 58 11.36 8.92 -19.53
C GLY A 58 12.07 7.71 -20.16
N ASP A 59 12.87 6.96 -19.39
CA ASP A 59 13.47 5.70 -19.86
C ASP A 59 12.42 4.57 -19.89
N PRO A 60 12.14 3.95 -21.07
CA PRO A 60 11.18 2.85 -21.18
C PRO A 60 11.51 1.62 -20.33
N LEU A 61 12.78 1.44 -19.91
CA LEU A 61 13.18 0.36 -19.00
C LEU A 61 12.42 0.41 -17.67
N PHE A 62 11.98 1.59 -17.23
CA PHE A 62 11.18 1.75 -16.02
C PHE A 62 9.90 0.92 -16.08
N TYR A 63 9.21 0.90 -17.23
CA TYR A 63 7.96 0.16 -17.39
C TYR A 63 8.20 -1.35 -17.29
N GLY A 64 9.23 -1.85 -17.97
CA GLY A 64 9.61 -3.26 -17.91
C GLY A 64 10.03 -3.69 -16.50
N ALA A 65 10.86 -2.89 -15.83
CA ALA A 65 11.36 -3.19 -14.49
C ALA A 65 10.24 -3.20 -13.44
N THR A 66 9.31 -2.24 -13.49
CA THR A 66 8.18 -2.16 -12.57
C THR A 66 7.10 -3.22 -12.84
N LEU A 67 6.91 -3.65 -14.09
CA LEU A 67 6.06 -4.81 -14.41
C LEU A 67 6.70 -6.13 -13.95
N ALA A 68 8.02 -6.28 -14.12
CA ALA A 68 8.76 -7.42 -13.61
C ALA A 68 8.68 -7.49 -12.07
N LEU A 69 8.74 -6.34 -11.39
CA LEU A 69 8.56 -6.25 -9.95
C LEU A 69 7.18 -6.73 -9.52
N ALA A 70 6.12 -6.26 -10.17
CA ALA A 70 4.77 -6.73 -9.93
C ALA A 70 4.63 -8.24 -10.19
N ALA A 71 5.30 -8.78 -11.21
CA ALA A 71 5.32 -10.22 -11.49
C ALA A 71 6.00 -11.01 -10.37
N VAL A 72 7.17 -10.55 -9.86
CA VAL A 72 7.87 -11.18 -8.72
C VAL A 72 6.95 -11.25 -7.50
N TRP A 73 6.32 -10.13 -7.13
CA TRP A 73 5.39 -10.10 -6.00
C TRP A 73 4.20 -11.03 -6.19
N THR A 74 3.58 -11.01 -7.36
CA THR A 74 2.40 -11.81 -7.67
C THR A 74 2.72 -13.31 -7.67
N ILE A 75 3.77 -13.72 -8.38
CA ILE A 75 4.20 -15.12 -8.46
C ILE A 75 4.59 -15.63 -7.08
N GLY A 76 5.40 -14.87 -6.33
CA GLY A 76 5.78 -15.23 -4.97
C GLY A 76 4.57 -15.34 -4.03
N ALA A 77 3.57 -14.47 -4.20
CA ALA A 77 2.36 -14.50 -3.40
C ALA A 77 1.57 -15.81 -3.59
N PHE A 78 1.35 -16.22 -4.85
CA PHE A 78 0.62 -17.46 -5.16
C PHE A 78 1.44 -18.72 -4.91
N ALA A 79 2.76 -18.69 -5.13
CA ALA A 79 3.66 -19.80 -4.81
C ALA A 79 3.74 -20.08 -3.29
N SER A 80 3.57 -19.04 -2.46
CA SER A 80 3.56 -19.17 -1.00
C SER A 80 2.38 -20.01 -0.51
N GLY A 81 1.17 -19.74 -1.01
CA GLY A 81 -0.03 -20.53 -0.71
C GLY A 81 -1.32 -19.75 -0.92
N ARG A 82 -2.46 -20.35 -0.55
CA ARG A 82 -3.79 -19.78 -0.81
C ARG A 82 -3.93 -18.36 -0.26
N LEU A 83 -4.47 -17.47 -1.10
CA LEU A 83 -4.84 -16.11 -0.76
C LEU A 83 -6.36 -16.01 -0.60
N TRP A 84 -6.78 -15.14 0.30
CA TRP A 84 -8.18 -14.95 0.65
C TRP A 84 -8.59 -13.53 0.35
N LEU A 85 -9.78 -13.36 -0.21
CA LEU A 85 -10.33 -12.03 -0.47
C LEU A 85 -10.92 -11.38 0.79
N GLY A 86 -11.34 -12.17 1.78
CA GLY A 86 -11.81 -11.66 3.09
C GLY A 86 -13.21 -11.06 3.06
N ARG A 87 -13.72 -10.74 4.25
CA ARG A 87 -15.03 -10.12 4.50
C ARG A 87 -14.89 -9.10 5.64
N GLY A 88 -15.64 -8.02 5.61
CA GLY A 88 -15.70 -7.01 6.68
C GLY A 88 -17.10 -6.92 7.28
N HIS A 89 -17.19 -6.36 8.49
CA HIS A 89 -18.46 -6.08 9.15
C HIS A 89 -19.22 -4.98 8.41
N THR A 90 -20.53 -5.18 8.24
CA THR A 90 -21.43 -4.18 7.68
C THR A 90 -22.10 -3.37 8.79
N ARG A 91 -22.66 -2.20 8.43
CA ARG A 91 -23.49 -1.41 9.37
C ARG A 91 -24.71 -2.17 9.89
N ALA A 92 -25.20 -3.17 9.15
CA ALA A 92 -26.35 -3.98 9.52
C ALA A 92 -26.00 -5.14 10.47
N GLY A 93 -24.75 -5.25 10.94
CA GLY A 93 -24.30 -6.33 11.83
C GLY A 93 -23.98 -7.64 11.12
N THR A 94 -23.96 -7.67 9.78
CA THR A 94 -23.61 -8.84 8.97
C THR A 94 -22.18 -8.74 8.43
N THR A 95 -21.75 -9.69 7.56
CA THR A 95 -20.44 -9.62 6.88
C THR A 95 -20.58 -9.62 5.36
N ALA A 96 -19.81 -8.76 4.69
CA ALA A 96 -19.80 -8.63 3.23
C ALA A 96 -18.39 -8.37 2.69
N ARG A 97 -18.22 -8.25 1.36
CA ARG A 97 -16.94 -7.78 0.81
C ARG A 97 -16.67 -6.35 1.31
N PRO A 98 -15.45 -6.05 1.81
CA PRO A 98 -15.19 -4.78 2.48
C PRO A 98 -14.99 -3.61 1.51
N VAL A 99 -15.71 -3.54 0.39
CA VAL A 99 -15.44 -2.58 -0.72
C VAL A 99 -15.57 -1.13 -0.25
N VAL A 100 -16.76 -0.74 0.21
CA VAL A 100 -17.05 0.64 0.65
C VAL A 100 -16.13 1.03 1.80
N GLN A 101 -15.97 0.14 2.78
CA GLN A 101 -15.11 0.37 3.94
C GLN A 101 -13.66 0.65 3.54
N SER A 102 -13.14 -0.13 2.59
CA SER A 102 -11.75 -0.02 2.14
C SER A 102 -11.52 1.19 1.27
N PHE A 103 -12.50 1.54 0.42
CA PHE A 103 -12.48 2.77 -0.35
C PHE A 103 -12.49 4.00 0.56
N SER A 104 -13.35 4.02 1.58
CA SER A 104 -13.38 5.11 2.57
C SER A 104 -12.07 5.23 3.36
N LEU A 105 -11.43 4.13 3.75
CA LEU A 105 -10.09 4.15 4.37
C LEU A 105 -9.03 4.71 3.41
N GLY A 106 -9.08 4.33 2.13
CA GLY A 106 -8.17 4.84 1.10
C GLY A 106 -8.31 6.34 0.89
N LEU A 107 -9.55 6.86 0.83
CA LEU A 107 -9.82 8.29 0.75
C LEU A 107 -9.34 9.05 1.99
N LEU A 108 -9.52 8.48 3.19
CA LEU A 108 -9.02 9.10 4.42
C LEU A 108 -7.49 9.20 4.42
N LEU A 109 -6.80 8.11 4.05
CA LEU A 109 -5.35 8.13 3.89
C LEU A 109 -4.91 9.15 2.84
N LEU A 110 -5.57 9.17 1.67
CA LEU A 110 -5.27 10.12 0.61
C LEU A 110 -5.40 11.56 1.11
N ALA A 111 -6.48 11.91 1.79
CA ALA A 111 -6.68 13.25 2.35
C ALA A 111 -5.57 13.64 3.34
N ILE A 112 -5.18 12.74 4.25
CA ILE A 112 -4.09 12.96 5.20
C ILE A 112 -2.75 13.20 4.47
N PHE A 113 -2.47 12.39 3.44
CA PHE A 113 -1.23 12.49 2.67
C PHE A 113 -1.19 13.73 1.76
N LEU A 114 -2.31 14.15 1.19
CA LEU A 114 -2.39 15.40 0.43
C LEU A 114 -2.21 16.61 1.36
N ALA A 115 -2.80 16.59 2.55
CA ALA A 115 -2.57 17.64 3.55
C ALA A 115 -1.09 17.70 3.98
N GLY A 116 -0.46 16.55 4.23
CA GLY A 116 0.97 16.47 4.51
C GLY A 116 1.83 16.93 3.34
N GLY A 117 1.48 16.53 2.11
CA GLY A 117 2.13 16.94 0.87
C GLY A 117 2.08 18.46 0.67
N PHE A 118 0.92 19.06 0.94
CA PHE A 118 0.75 20.51 0.93
C PHE A 118 1.70 21.20 1.92
N VAL A 119 1.81 20.69 3.15
CA VAL A 119 2.71 21.26 4.16
C VAL A 119 4.19 21.11 3.77
N VAL A 120 4.60 19.92 3.28
CA VAL A 120 6.01 19.66 2.94
C VAL A 120 6.45 20.23 1.60
N ALA A 121 5.52 20.73 0.78
CA ALA A 121 5.82 21.30 -0.55
C ALA A 121 6.86 22.42 -0.49
N GLY A 122 6.85 23.22 0.58
CA GLY A 122 7.81 24.30 0.83
C GLY A 122 9.19 23.87 1.33
N ILE A 123 9.45 22.56 1.50
CA ILE A 123 10.73 22.04 1.99
C ILE A 123 11.38 21.23 0.86
N PRO A 124 12.28 21.83 0.05
CA PRO A 124 12.84 21.18 -1.14
C PRO A 124 13.50 19.82 -0.87
N ALA A 125 14.18 19.68 0.27
CA ALA A 125 14.80 18.41 0.68
C ALA A 125 13.79 17.26 0.83
N LEU A 126 12.50 17.56 1.04
CA LEU A 126 11.42 16.59 1.15
C LEU A 126 10.61 16.49 -0.15
N SER A 127 10.30 17.62 -0.79
CA SER A 127 9.42 17.65 -1.97
C SER A 127 10.12 17.25 -3.28
N GLU A 128 11.39 17.61 -3.48
CA GLU A 128 12.12 17.31 -4.73
C GLU A 128 12.26 15.81 -5.01
N PRO A 129 12.62 14.93 -4.04
CA PRO A 129 12.66 13.50 -4.29
C PRO A 129 11.30 12.92 -4.71
N VAL A 130 10.21 13.46 -4.16
CA VAL A 130 8.84 13.03 -4.51
C VAL A 130 8.46 13.54 -5.91
N ARG A 131 8.82 14.77 -6.27
CA ARG A 131 8.65 15.30 -7.62
C ARG A 131 9.43 14.49 -8.64
N GLY A 132 10.65 14.08 -8.33
CA GLY A 132 11.47 13.19 -9.15
C GLY A 132 10.79 11.85 -9.41
N LEU A 133 10.17 11.24 -8.39
CA LEU A 133 9.39 10.01 -8.56
C LEU A 133 8.14 10.23 -9.45
N LEU A 134 7.41 11.33 -9.23
CA LEU A 134 6.23 11.67 -10.02
C LEU A 134 6.57 12.02 -11.47
N ALA A 135 7.82 12.43 -11.75
CA ALA A 135 8.27 12.75 -13.09
C ALA A 135 8.19 11.57 -14.07
N HIS A 136 8.23 10.32 -13.59
CA HIS A 136 7.97 9.15 -14.45
C HIS A 136 6.58 9.21 -15.11
N ALA A 137 5.59 9.80 -14.43
CA ALA A 137 4.24 9.95 -14.95
C ALA A 137 4.07 11.14 -15.90
N THR A 138 4.82 12.23 -15.69
CA THR A 138 4.69 13.47 -16.47
C THR A 138 5.59 13.50 -17.69
N VAL A 139 6.81 12.97 -17.60
CA VAL A 139 7.75 12.84 -18.73
C VAL A 139 7.40 11.61 -19.56
N GLY A 140 6.93 10.54 -18.91
CA GLY A 140 6.47 9.33 -19.56
C GLY A 140 5.00 9.41 -20.01
N SER A 141 4.35 8.25 -20.03
CA SER A 141 2.92 8.16 -20.36
C SER A 141 2.09 7.99 -19.10
N LEU A 142 1.36 9.05 -18.70
CA LEU A 142 0.49 9.02 -17.52
C LEU A 142 -0.49 7.83 -17.51
N PRO A 143 -1.20 7.48 -18.62
CA PRO A 143 -2.06 6.30 -18.64
C PRO A 143 -1.30 4.98 -18.38
N VAL A 144 -0.10 4.84 -18.94
CA VAL A 144 0.74 3.64 -18.75
C VAL A 144 1.23 3.57 -17.31
N VAL A 145 1.73 4.68 -16.76
CA VAL A 145 2.21 4.74 -15.37
C VAL A 145 1.06 4.51 -14.39
N ALA A 146 -0.14 5.02 -14.67
CA ALA A 146 -1.33 4.76 -13.85
C ALA A 146 -1.71 3.26 -13.88
N ALA A 147 -1.68 2.61 -15.04
CA ALA A 147 -1.91 1.17 -15.15
C ALA A 147 -0.86 0.36 -14.38
N ILE A 148 0.42 0.70 -14.52
CA ILE A 148 1.53 0.06 -13.80
C ILE A 148 1.41 0.29 -12.28
N THR A 149 1.02 1.50 -11.85
CA THR A 149 0.77 1.84 -10.45
C THR A 149 -0.35 0.98 -9.87
N ALA A 150 -1.43 0.78 -10.63
CA ALA A 150 -2.53 -0.10 -10.21
C ALA A 150 -2.07 -1.56 -10.11
N VAL A 151 -1.36 -2.07 -11.12
CA VAL A 151 -0.83 -3.44 -11.13
C VAL A 151 0.14 -3.66 -9.96
N ASN A 152 1.05 -2.73 -9.69
CA ASN A 152 1.96 -2.81 -8.55
C ASN A 152 1.23 -2.74 -7.22
N GLY A 153 0.26 -1.82 -7.05
CA GLY A 153 -0.53 -1.76 -5.81
C GLY A 153 -1.27 -3.06 -5.51
N ILE A 154 -1.81 -3.74 -6.53
CA ILE A 154 -2.40 -5.07 -6.39
C ILE A 154 -1.31 -6.08 -5.97
N ALA A 155 -0.23 -6.15 -6.73
CA ALA A 155 0.84 -7.13 -6.53
C ALA A 155 1.50 -7.02 -5.14
N GLU A 156 1.75 -5.79 -4.67
CA GLU A 156 2.29 -5.52 -3.35
C GLU A 156 1.33 -6.03 -2.26
N GLU A 157 0.02 -5.80 -2.36
CA GLU A 157 -0.91 -6.28 -1.34
C GLU A 157 -1.13 -7.80 -1.39
N LEU A 158 -1.04 -8.41 -2.57
CA LEU A 158 -0.98 -9.87 -2.70
C LEU A 158 0.23 -10.44 -1.95
N TYR A 159 1.39 -9.80 -2.08
CA TYR A 159 2.61 -10.24 -1.43
C TYR A 159 2.66 -9.87 0.07
N PHE A 160 2.65 -8.58 0.42
CA PHE A 160 2.83 -8.10 1.78
C PHE A 160 1.68 -8.51 2.70
N ARG A 161 0.41 -8.33 2.28
CA ARG A 161 -0.78 -8.63 3.11
C ARG A 161 -1.32 -10.04 2.87
N GLY A 162 -0.89 -10.69 1.79
CA GLY A 162 -1.16 -12.09 1.53
C GLY A 162 -0.05 -12.99 2.06
N ALA A 163 1.01 -13.19 1.26
CA ALA A 163 2.05 -14.17 1.54
C ALA A 163 2.92 -13.85 2.76
N LEU A 164 3.50 -12.65 2.84
CA LEU A 164 4.39 -12.27 3.93
C LEU A 164 3.64 -12.19 5.26
N TYR A 165 2.45 -11.57 5.28
CA TYR A 165 1.58 -11.53 6.47
C TYR A 165 1.27 -12.94 6.99
N SER A 166 0.96 -13.88 6.08
CA SER A 166 0.65 -15.26 6.48
C SER A 166 1.90 -16.02 6.95
N ALA A 167 3.10 -15.67 6.45
CA ALA A 167 4.37 -16.25 6.89
C ALA A 167 4.88 -15.70 8.24
N ALA A 168 4.50 -14.46 8.59
CA ALA A 168 4.93 -13.77 9.82
C ALA A 168 4.28 -14.32 11.10
N GLY A 169 3.19 -15.10 10.97
CA GLY A 169 2.45 -15.66 12.11
C GLY A 169 1.47 -14.67 12.76
N ARG A 170 0.59 -15.16 13.64
CA ARG A 170 -0.63 -14.42 14.05
C ARG A 170 -0.40 -13.19 14.93
N ARG A 171 0.56 -13.25 15.86
CA ARG A 171 0.68 -12.26 16.95
C ARG A 171 1.24 -10.92 16.50
N HIS A 172 2.25 -10.93 15.62
CA HIS A 172 3.01 -9.73 15.24
C HIS A 172 2.98 -9.42 13.74
N ALA A 173 2.12 -10.10 12.94
CA ALA A 173 2.10 -9.93 11.49
C ALA A 173 1.99 -8.46 11.05
N VAL A 174 1.09 -7.67 11.65
CA VAL A 174 0.93 -6.25 11.31
C VAL A 174 2.24 -5.49 11.45
N ALA A 175 2.91 -5.61 12.60
CA ALA A 175 4.16 -4.91 12.87
C ALA A 175 5.29 -5.40 11.96
N ILE A 176 5.45 -6.72 11.80
CA ILE A 176 6.50 -7.32 10.97
C ILE A 176 6.34 -6.86 9.51
N THR A 177 5.13 -6.97 8.93
CA THR A 177 4.93 -6.58 7.54
C THR A 177 5.06 -5.08 7.34
N ALA A 178 4.62 -4.25 8.31
CA ALA A 178 4.79 -2.80 8.22
C ALA A 178 6.28 -2.42 8.25
N VAL A 179 7.06 -2.97 9.18
CA VAL A 179 8.51 -2.71 9.27
C VAL A 179 9.22 -3.16 7.99
N ILE A 180 8.95 -4.39 7.52
CA ILE A 180 9.58 -4.88 6.28
C ILE A 180 9.19 -3.98 5.10
N TYR A 181 7.94 -3.59 4.97
CA TYR A 181 7.50 -2.73 3.89
C TYR A 181 8.18 -1.36 3.95
N THR A 182 8.27 -0.75 5.13
CA THR A 182 9.05 0.49 5.33
C THR A 182 10.51 0.35 4.93
N LEU A 183 11.17 -0.75 5.32
CA LEU A 183 12.57 -1.01 4.96
C LEU A 183 12.75 -1.19 3.45
N VAL A 184 11.82 -1.89 2.78
CA VAL A 184 11.82 -2.03 1.32
C VAL A 184 11.59 -0.67 0.65
N SER A 185 10.66 0.14 1.15
CA SER A 185 10.43 1.50 0.65
C SER A 185 11.63 2.43 0.89
N LEU A 186 12.37 2.27 1.99
CA LEU A 186 13.61 3.03 2.25
C LEU A 186 14.68 2.80 1.19
N ALA A 187 14.67 1.65 0.49
CA ALA A 187 15.61 1.39 -0.59
C ALA A 187 15.45 2.36 -1.78
N SER A 188 14.34 3.10 -1.87
CA SER A 188 14.15 4.20 -2.81
C SER A 188 15.04 5.42 -2.53
N GLY A 189 15.54 5.57 -1.31
CA GLY A 189 16.19 6.80 -0.85
C GLY A 189 15.22 7.96 -0.57
N ILE A 190 13.90 7.77 -0.71
CA ILE A 190 12.88 8.79 -0.51
C ILE A 190 12.26 8.63 0.87
N ALA A 191 12.64 9.50 1.81
CA ALA A 191 12.16 9.44 3.21
C ALA A 191 10.63 9.49 3.33
N LEU A 192 9.96 10.33 2.52
CA LEU A 192 8.51 10.42 2.51
C LEU A 192 7.83 9.16 1.96
N LEU A 193 8.48 8.42 1.05
CA LEU A 193 7.97 7.14 0.56
C LEU A 193 8.08 6.06 1.63
N ALA A 194 9.14 6.07 2.44
CA ALA A 194 9.25 5.20 3.60
C ALA A 194 8.19 5.48 4.67
N LEU A 195 7.93 6.77 4.95
CA LEU A 195 6.84 7.18 5.83
C LEU A 195 5.47 6.74 5.28
N ALA A 196 5.25 6.88 3.97
CA ALA A 196 4.08 6.37 3.28
C ALA A 196 3.95 4.84 3.43
N GLY A 197 5.02 4.12 3.16
CA GLY A 197 5.11 2.67 3.32
C GLY A 197 4.81 2.21 4.74
N LEU A 198 5.22 2.96 5.76
CA LEU A 198 4.88 2.68 7.16
C LEU A 198 3.39 2.91 7.44
N ALA A 199 2.83 4.06 7.05
CA ALA A 199 1.44 4.41 7.33
C ALA A 199 0.45 3.49 6.59
N VAL A 200 0.64 3.33 5.28
CA VAL A 200 -0.13 2.38 4.46
C VAL A 200 0.13 0.95 4.97
N GLY A 201 1.41 0.64 5.25
CA GLY A 201 1.94 -0.42 6.12
C GLY A 201 0.95 -0.92 7.17
N VAL A 202 0.80 -0.07 8.17
CA VAL A 202 -0.01 -0.30 9.36
C VAL A 202 -1.48 -0.38 9.00
N VAL A 203 -2.03 0.56 8.23
CA VAL A 203 -3.48 0.59 7.95
C VAL A 203 -3.93 -0.66 7.21
N THR A 204 -3.28 -1.03 6.10
CA THR A 204 -3.69 -2.22 5.34
C THR A 204 -3.32 -3.51 6.06
N GLY A 205 -2.30 -3.51 6.94
CA GLY A 205 -2.03 -4.61 7.86
C GLY A 205 -3.15 -4.82 8.90
N LEU A 206 -3.62 -3.76 9.54
CA LEU A 206 -4.76 -3.79 10.46
C LEU A 206 -6.05 -4.20 9.73
N GLN A 207 -6.28 -3.65 8.55
CA GLN A 207 -7.41 -4.00 7.70
C GLN A 207 -7.37 -5.48 7.27
N ARG A 208 -6.19 -6.01 6.92
CA ARG A 208 -5.99 -7.44 6.65
C ARG A 208 -6.27 -8.29 7.90
N ARG A 209 -5.89 -7.83 9.10
CA ARG A 209 -6.19 -8.53 10.34
C ARG A 209 -7.68 -8.68 10.55
N VAL A 210 -8.45 -7.61 10.34
CA VAL A 210 -9.90 -7.64 10.61
C VAL A 210 -10.70 -8.31 9.50
N THR A 211 -10.36 -8.07 8.24
CA THR A 211 -11.13 -8.61 7.10
C THR A 211 -10.74 -10.03 6.74
N GLY A 212 -9.52 -10.42 7.13
CA GLY A 212 -8.91 -11.68 6.80
C GLY A 212 -8.56 -11.90 5.34
N GLY A 213 -8.62 -10.87 4.51
CA GLY A 213 -8.29 -10.99 3.10
C GLY A 213 -7.52 -9.82 2.54
N VAL A 214 -7.04 -9.98 1.30
CA VAL A 214 -6.26 -8.97 0.57
C VAL A 214 -7.15 -7.97 -0.15
N LEU A 215 -8.43 -8.25 -0.37
CA LEU A 215 -9.29 -7.37 -1.17
C LEU A 215 -9.40 -5.97 -0.55
N GLY A 216 -9.59 -5.90 0.77
CA GLY A 216 -9.65 -4.61 1.46
C GLY A 216 -8.35 -3.81 1.32
N PRO A 217 -7.19 -4.40 1.71
CA PRO A 217 -5.87 -3.83 1.45
C PRO A 217 -5.65 -3.35 0.02
N ILE A 218 -6.00 -4.16 -0.98
CA ILE A 218 -5.86 -3.81 -2.41
C ILE A 218 -6.68 -2.56 -2.73
N ILE A 219 -7.96 -2.51 -2.34
CA ILE A 219 -8.82 -1.35 -2.62
C ILE A 219 -8.29 -0.09 -1.94
N THR A 220 -7.89 -0.18 -0.66
CA THR A 220 -7.34 0.95 0.09
C THR A 220 -6.04 1.45 -0.54
N HIS A 221 -5.14 0.54 -0.89
CA HIS A 221 -3.88 0.87 -1.55
C HIS A 221 -4.14 1.53 -2.90
N LEU A 222 -4.94 0.92 -3.79
CA LEU A 222 -5.25 1.48 -5.11
C LEU A 222 -5.88 2.87 -5.04
N THR A 223 -6.82 3.06 -4.11
CA THR A 223 -7.47 4.36 -3.90
C THR A 223 -6.44 5.41 -3.50
N TRP A 224 -5.53 5.05 -2.60
CA TRP A 224 -4.46 5.94 -2.15
C TRP A 224 -3.42 6.19 -3.25
N SER A 225 -2.83 5.16 -3.85
CA SER A 225 -1.70 5.30 -4.79
C SER A 225 -2.09 5.99 -6.09
N LEU A 226 -3.25 5.65 -6.67
CA LEU A 226 -3.77 6.35 -7.84
C LEU A 226 -4.20 7.78 -7.47
N GLY A 227 -4.83 7.96 -6.30
CA GLY A 227 -5.15 9.29 -5.80
C GLY A 227 -3.92 10.18 -5.66
N MET A 228 -2.83 9.66 -5.10
CA MET A 228 -1.56 10.36 -4.97
C MET A 228 -0.97 10.66 -6.36
N LEU A 229 -0.97 9.70 -7.28
CA LEU A 229 -0.48 9.90 -8.65
C LEU A 229 -1.17 11.07 -9.36
N PHE A 230 -2.50 11.19 -9.24
CA PHE A 230 -3.26 12.23 -9.93
C PHE A 230 -3.37 13.56 -9.16
N LEU A 231 -3.44 13.52 -7.83
CA LEU A 231 -3.77 14.69 -7.01
C LEU A 231 -2.56 15.30 -6.29
N LEU A 232 -1.49 14.53 -6.06
CA LEU A 232 -0.32 15.08 -5.38
C LEU A 232 0.39 16.15 -6.22
N PRO A 233 0.67 15.98 -7.54
CA PRO A 233 1.31 17.03 -8.32
C PRO A 233 0.60 18.40 -8.23
N PRO A 234 -0.71 18.52 -8.52
CA PRO A 234 -1.38 19.82 -8.39
C PRO A 234 -1.47 20.32 -6.95
N THR A 235 -1.45 19.44 -5.94
CA THR A 235 -1.40 19.84 -4.53
C THR A 235 -0.08 20.50 -4.17
N LEU A 236 1.04 19.94 -4.64
CA LEU A 236 2.38 20.52 -4.43
C LEU A 236 2.49 21.88 -5.13
N ASP A 237 1.98 21.99 -6.36
CA ASP A 237 2.04 23.22 -7.16
C ASP A 237 1.15 24.33 -6.58
N LEU A 238 -0.03 23.97 -6.05
CA LEU A 238 -0.89 24.90 -5.33
C LEU A 238 -0.19 25.47 -4.10
N SER A 239 0.46 24.64 -3.29
CA SER A 239 1.19 25.13 -2.11
C SER A 239 2.33 26.08 -2.50
N SER A 240 3.06 25.79 -3.59
CA SER A 240 4.13 26.65 -4.08
C SER A 240 3.62 28.01 -4.57
N SER A 241 2.44 28.06 -5.19
CA SER A 241 1.88 29.31 -5.74
C SER A 241 1.30 30.27 -4.68
N ILE A 242 0.87 29.75 -3.52
CA ILE A 242 0.31 30.58 -2.43
C ILE A 242 1.42 31.25 -1.59
N GLY A 243 2.70 30.88 -1.80
CA GLY A 243 3.83 31.53 -1.14
C GLY A 243 3.89 31.34 0.38
N LEU A 244 3.23 30.31 0.93
CA LEU A 244 3.21 30.04 2.38
C LEU A 244 4.61 29.80 2.98
N PHE A 245 5.59 29.48 2.14
CA PHE A 245 6.97 29.14 2.54
C PHE A 245 8.04 29.84 1.68
N SER A 246 7.65 30.87 0.91
CA SER A 246 8.56 31.71 0.10
C SER A 246 8.94 32.99 0.83
#